data_AF-A0A1J5FKR7-F1
#
_entry.id   AF-A0A1J5FKR7-F1
#
_cell.length_a   1.000
_cell.length_b   1.000
_cell.length_c   1.000
_cell.angle_alpha   90.00
_cell.angle_beta   90.00
_cell.angle_gamma   90.00
#
_symmetry.space_group_name_H-M   'P 1'
#
loop_
_entity.id
_entity.type
_entity.pdbx_description
1 polymer ?
#
loop_
_entity_poly.entity_id
_entity_poly.type
_entity_poly.pdbx_seq_one_letter_code
_entity_poly.pdbx_strand_id
1 'polypeptide(L)' 'MKVHRNIPKVLWILTLIAGISYVVVHILKLTLPQLSEFTETLNNILALPMALGELGLAIWLIIKGGKPKSITNA' A
#
# COMPACT_ATOMS: atom_id res chain seq x y z
N MET A 1 -2.71 0.00 29.43
CA MET A 1 -2.47 0.32 28.01
C MET A 1 -1.91 -0.91 27.30
N LYS A 2 -2.76 -1.72 26.65
CA LYS A 2 -2.34 -2.92 25.91
C LYS A 2 -2.42 -2.65 24.40
N VAL A 3 -1.39 -2.00 23.86
CA VAL A 3 -1.26 -1.86 22.41
C VAL A 3 -0.70 -3.18 21.89
N HIS A 4 -1.57 -4.13 21.52
CA HIS A 4 -1.14 -5.31 20.78
C HIS A 4 -0.45 -4.83 19.49
N ARG A 5 0.87 -4.99 19.47
CA ARG A 5 1.80 -4.48 18.47
C ARG A 5 1.89 -5.46 17.30
N ASN A 6 0.73 -5.85 16.77
CA ASN A 6 0.68 -6.55 15.50
C ASN A 6 0.30 -5.51 14.44
N ILE A 7 1.11 -5.42 13.39
CA ILE A 7 0.65 -4.78 12.15
C ILE A 7 -0.63 -5.52 11.78
N PRO A 8 -1.77 -4.82 11.58
CA PRO A 8 -2.97 -5.47 11.10
C PRO A 8 -2.61 -6.23 9.83
N LYS A 9 -2.75 -7.56 9.83
CA LYS A 9 -2.46 -8.40 8.64
C LYS A 9 -3.18 -7.87 7.41
N VAL A 10 -4.35 -7.26 7.63
CA VAL A 10 -5.16 -6.55 6.63
C VAL A 10 -4.40 -5.40 5.97
N LEU A 11 -3.72 -4.53 6.74
CA LEU A 11 -2.93 -3.44 6.15
C LEU A 11 -1.78 -3.99 5.31
N TRP A 12 -1.09 -5.02 5.81
CA TRP A 12 0.03 -5.62 5.08
C TRP A 12 -0.42 -6.23 3.73
N ILE A 13 -1.50 -7.01 3.71
CA ILE A 13 -2.08 -7.57 2.48
C ILE A 13 -2.60 -6.48 1.54
N LEU A 14 -3.31 -5.48 2.08
CA LEU A 14 -3.87 -4.39 1.27
C LEU A 14 -2.76 -3.60 0.56
N THR A 15 -1.66 -3.29 1.25
CA THR A 15 -0.56 -2.54 0.64
C THR A 15 0.27 -3.39 -0.32
N LEU A 16 0.38 -4.71 -0.09
CA LEU A 16 1.02 -5.63 -1.05
C LEU A 16 0.25 -5.66 -2.37
N ILE A 17 -1.08 -5.77 -2.28
CA ILE A 17 -1.96 -5.72 -3.46
C ILE A 17 -1.82 -4.36 -4.16
N ALA A 18 -1.88 -3.26 -3.40
CA ALA A 18 -1.72 -1.91 -3.95
C ALA A 18 -0.41 -1.74 -4.76
N GLY A 19 0.74 -2.13 -4.18
CA GLY A 19 2.03 -2.01 -4.84
C GLY A 19 2.17 -2.89 -6.07
N ILE A 20 1.71 -4.15 -6.01
CA ILE A 20 1.74 -5.05 -7.18
C ILE A 20 0.85 -4.49 -8.30
N SER A 21 -0.36 -4.05 -7.97
CA SER A 21 -1.28 -3.45 -8.92
C SER A 21 -0.71 -2.18 -9.57
N TYR A 22 -0.05 -1.31 -8.79
CA TYR A 22 0.60 -0.11 -9.31
C TYR A 22 1.67 -0.46 -10.34
N VAL A 23 2.58 -1.37 -9.99
CA VAL A 23 3.67 -1.79 -10.87
C VAL A 23 3.14 -2.43 -12.15
N VAL A 24 2.15 -3.32 -12.04
CA VAL A 24 1.56 -4.00 -13.21
C VAL A 24 0.86 -3.00 -14.14
N VAL A 25 0.05 -2.09 -13.61
CA VAL A 25 -0.66 -1.08 -14.41
C VAL A 25 0.33 -0.14 -15.10
N HIS A 26 1.38 0.31 -14.40
CA HIS A 26 2.37 1.23 -14.97
C HIS A 26 3.27 0.54 -16.00
N ILE A 27 3.69 -0.71 -15.76
CA ILE A 27 4.43 -1.50 -16.76
C ILE A 27 3.57 -1.71 -18.00
N LEU A 28 2.29 -2.08 -17.83
CA LEU A 28 1.38 -2.28 -18.96
C LEU A 28 1.19 -0.99 -19.77
N LYS A 29 1.01 0.15 -19.08
CA LYS A 29 0.91 1.47 -19.70
C LYS A 29 2.17 1.87 -20.49
N LEU A 30 3.36 1.50 -19.99
CA LEU A 30 4.64 1.83 -20.62
C LEU A 30 4.98 0.91 -21.80
N THR A 31 4.67 -0.39 -21.69
CA THR A 31 5.03 -1.40 -22.70
C THR A 31 3.98 -1.57 -23.79
N LEU A 32 2.70 -1.36 -23.48
CA LEU A 32 1.56 -1.54 -24.39
C LEU A 32 0.63 -0.31 -24.37
N PRO A 33 1.07 0.85 -24.90
CA PRO A 33 0.23 2.04 -24.99
C PRO A 33 -1.01 1.85 -25.89
N GLN A 34 -1.01 0.83 -26.76
CA GLN A 34 -2.14 0.43 -27.60
C GLN A 34 -3.36 -0.10 -26.80
N LEU A 35 -3.17 -0.53 -25.55
CA LEU A 35 -4.23 -0.96 -24.64
C LEU A 35 -4.59 0.14 -23.62
N SER A 36 -4.48 1.41 -24.02
CA SER A 36 -4.70 2.57 -23.15
C SER A 36 -6.06 2.56 -22.46
N GLU A 37 -7.13 2.23 -23.19
CA GLU A 37 -8.51 2.26 -22.67
C GLU A 37 -8.77 1.15 -21.64
N PHE A 38 -8.22 -0.05 -21.89
CA PHE A 38 -8.27 -1.17 -20.94
C PHE A 38 -7.43 -0.88 -19.69
N THR A 39 -6.25 -0.29 -19.88
CA THR A 39 -5.35 0.09 -18.78
C THR A 39 -5.94 1.23 -17.94
N GLU A 40 -6.63 2.20 -18.55
CA GLU A 40 -7.35 3.25 -17.84
C GLU A 40 -8.53 2.71 -17.03
N THR A 41 -9.31 1.79 -17.60
CA THR A 41 -10.42 1.16 -16.88
C THR A 41 -9.93 0.38 -15.67
N LEU A 42 -8.86 -0.42 -15.84
CA LEU A 42 -8.17 -1.09 -14.73
C LEU A 42 -7.66 -0.07 -13.71
N ASN A 43 -6.98 0.99 -14.16
CA ASN A 43 -6.47 2.01 -13.28
C ASN A 43 -7.60 2.67 -12.46
N ASN A 44 -8.74 3.00 -13.06
CA ASN A 44 -9.85 3.61 -12.32
C ASN A 44 -10.43 2.70 -11.23
N ILE A 45 -10.56 1.39 -11.49
CA ILE A 45 -11.08 0.43 -10.52
C ILE A 45 -10.05 0.15 -9.43
N LEU A 46 -8.78 -0.03 -9.81
CA LEU A 46 -7.71 -0.35 -8.89
C LEU A 46 -7.15 0.87 -8.15
N ALA A 47 -7.32 2.10 -8.65
CA ALA A 47 -6.81 3.32 -8.03
C ALA A 47 -7.37 3.52 -6.62
N LEU A 48 -8.64 3.19 -6.40
CA LEU A 48 -9.29 3.36 -5.10
C LEU A 48 -8.72 2.41 -4.02
N PRO A 49 -8.68 1.07 -4.21
CA PRO A 49 -8.02 0.17 -3.25
C PRO A 49 -6.50 0.37 -3.19
N MET A 50 -5.86 0.78 -4.30
CA MET A 50 -4.42 1.10 -4.34
C MET A 50 -4.10 2.31 -3.45
N ALA A 51 -4.81 3.42 -3.63
CA ALA A 51 -4.64 4.61 -2.81
C ALA A 51 -4.97 4.34 -1.33
N LEU A 52 -6.02 3.58 -1.04
CA LEU A 52 -6.35 3.20 0.34
C LEU A 52 -5.24 2.35 1.00
N GLY A 53 -4.61 1.44 0.24
CA GLY A 53 -3.51 0.62 0.73
C GLY A 53 -2.24 1.41 1.03
N GLU A 54 -1.87 2.35 0.15
CA GLU A 54 -0.70 3.21 0.29
C GLU A 54 -0.90 4.28 1.38
N LEU A 55 -2.03 5.00 1.34
CA LEU A 55 -2.37 6.02 2.33
C LEU A 55 -2.58 5.42 3.71
N GLY A 56 -3.24 4.26 3.80
CA GLY A 56 -3.43 3.53 5.05
C GLY A 56 -2.11 3.10 5.69
N LEU A 57 -1.15 2.62 4.88
CA LEU A 57 0.19 2.30 5.36
C LEU A 57 0.95 3.56 5.78
N ALA A 58 0.92 4.62 4.98
CA ALA A 58 1.60 5.88 5.28
C ALA A 58 1.13 6.47 6.62
N ILE A 59 -0.19 6.57 6.83
CA ILE A 59 -0.79 7.04 8.09
C ILE A 59 -0.38 6.14 9.25
N TRP A 60 -0.39 4.81 9.07
CA TRP A 60 0.00 3.87 10.10
C TRP A 60 1.48 3.99 10.49
N LEU A 61 2.37 4.18 9.51
CA LEU A 61 3.80 4.40 9.75
C LEU A 61 4.07 5.72 10.49
N ILE A 62 3.36 6.80 10.13
CA ILE A 62 3.45 8.09 10.83
C ILE A 62 3.05 7.93 12.32
N ILE A 63 1.95 7.24 12.59
CA ILE A 63 1.42 7.10 13.96
C ILE A 63 2.20 6.07 14.80
N LYS A 64 2.66 4.98 14.17
CA LYS A 64 3.12 3.77 14.88
C LYS A 64 4.52 3.31 14.50
N GLY A 65 4.97 3.60 13.29
CA GLY A 65 6.29 3.21 12.77
C GLY A 65 7.46 3.97 13.41
N GLY A 66 7.26 5.24 13.77
CA GLY A 66 8.30 6.08 14.38
C GLY A 66 8.55 5.89 15.88
N LYS A 67 7.87 4.94 16.57
CA LYS A 67 8.05 4.79 18.02
C LYS A 67 9.41 4.12 18.29
N PRO A 68 10.38 4.80 18.91
CA PRO A 68 11.62 4.16 19.30
C PRO A 68 11.28 2.96 20.19
N LYS A 69 11.85 1.80 19.86
CA LYS A 69 11.89 0.69 20.81
C LYS A 69 12.66 1.25 22.00
N SER A 70 11.98 1.49 23.13
CA SER A 70 12.64 1.85 24.38
C SER A 70 13.67 0.76 24.63
N ILE A 71 14.94 1.10 24.36
CA ILE A 71 16.07 0.26 24.71
C ILE A 71 16.19 0.48 26.21
N THR A 72 15.43 -0.31 26.99
CA THR A 72 15.64 -0.39 28.42
C THR A 72 16.97 -1.09 28.59
N ASN A 73 18.04 -0.30 28.69
CA ASN A 73 19.34 -0.75 29.10
C ASN A 73 19.19 -1.30 30.53
N ALA A 74 19.54 -2.58 30.69
CA ALA A 74 19.66 -3.26 31.97
C ALA A 74 21.03 -2.96 32.59
#